data_AF-A0A534CDW7-F1
#
_entry.id   AF-A0A534CDW7-F1
#
_cell.length_a   1.000
_cell.length_b   1.000
_cell.length_c   1.000
_cell.angle_alpha   90.00
_cell.angle_beta   90.00
_cell.angle_gamma   90.00
#
_symmetry.space_group_name_H-M   'P 1'
#
loop_
_entity.id
_entity.type
_entity.pdbx_description
1 polymer ?
#
loop_
_entity_poly.entity_id
_entity_poly.type
_entity_poly.pdbx_seq_one_letter_code
_entity_poly.pdbx_strand_id
1 'polypeptide(L)'
;MHSNRQYWGNTPPDTVTVTATAITSTDGALQTQATNDLTGPSKPTIVCIGTAGGGALCNPVQLAAFDLARWGVSLAALLPNPTATIRCPPTPGGGPASCTVQIAWIEQAVSVNQQEAAATVNQTLCDNNNKPLFQCPSYMVYVEP
;
A
#
# COMPACT_ATOMS: atom_id res chain seq x y z
N MET A 1 -6.29 -6.02 3.22
CA MET A 1 -6.13 -6.69 1.93
C MET A 1 -6.30 -8.18 2.19
N HIS A 2 -7.36 -8.80 1.67
CA HIS A 2 -7.41 -10.26 1.70
C HIS A 2 -6.41 -10.74 0.66
N SER A 3 -5.49 -11.64 1.04
CA SER A 3 -4.49 -12.11 0.08
C SER A 3 -5.20 -12.97 -0.97
N ASN A 4 -5.58 -12.36 -2.09
CA ASN A 4 -6.16 -13.07 -3.23
C ASN A 4 -5.10 -14.00 -3.84
N ARG A 5 -5.05 -15.26 -3.38
CA ARG A 5 -4.06 -16.25 -3.84
C ARG A 5 -4.05 -16.43 -5.36
N GLN A 6 -5.20 -16.27 -6.03
CA GLN A 6 -5.29 -16.45 -7.49
C GLN A 6 -4.50 -15.38 -8.27
N TYR A 7 -4.35 -14.18 -7.70
CA TYR A 7 -3.53 -13.12 -8.26
C TYR A 7 -2.13 -13.12 -7.64
N TRP A 8 -2.04 -12.99 -6.31
CA TRP A 8 -0.77 -12.78 -5.59
C TRP A 8 0.12 -14.03 -5.53
N GLY A 9 -0.44 -15.22 -5.70
CA GLY A 9 0.31 -16.48 -5.64
C GLY A 9 0.88 -16.97 -6.96
N ASN A 10 0.44 -16.44 -8.11
CA ASN A 10 0.86 -16.92 -9.43
C ASN A 10 1.96 -16.07 -10.03
N THR A 11 1.68 -14.79 -10.30
CA THR A 11 2.61 -13.84 -10.93
C THR A 11 2.37 -12.45 -10.33
N PRO A 12 2.71 -12.24 -9.05
CA PRO A 12 2.56 -10.92 -8.46
C PRO A 12 3.51 -9.92 -9.13
N PRO A 13 3.18 -8.62 -9.10
CA PRO A 13 4.09 -7.57 -9.52
C PRO A 13 5.32 -7.52 -8.59
N ASP A 14 6.50 -7.31 -9.17
CA ASP A 14 7.75 -7.09 -8.41
C ASP A 14 7.61 -5.99 -7.35
N THR A 15 6.90 -4.90 -7.67
CA THR A 15 6.68 -3.79 -6.75
C THR A 15 5.32 -3.12 -6.97
N VAL A 16 4.64 -2.80 -5.87
CA VAL A 16 3.46 -1.93 -5.81
C VAL A 16 3.69 -0.84 -4.78
N THR A 17 3.42 0.41 -5.13
CA THR A 17 3.43 1.55 -4.20
C THR A 17 2.02 2.09 -4.06
N VAL A 18 1.59 2.27 -2.80
CA VAL A 18 0.27 2.79 -2.44
C VAL A 18 0.46 4.07 -1.64
N THR A 19 -0.21 5.13 -2.08
CA THR A 19 -0.28 6.43 -1.40
C THR A 19 -1.75 6.80 -1.21
N ALA A 20 -2.02 7.90 -0.50
CA ALA A 20 -3.39 8.39 -0.31
C ALA A 20 -4.14 8.70 -1.62
N THR A 21 -3.42 9.00 -2.71
CA THR A 21 -4.02 9.48 -3.97
C THR A 21 -3.66 8.64 -5.19
N ALA A 22 -2.70 7.72 -5.08
CA ALA A 22 -2.20 6.95 -6.21
C ALA A 22 -1.78 5.53 -5.81
N ILE A 23 -1.97 4.60 -6.74
CA ILE A 23 -1.43 3.24 -6.70
C ILE A 23 -0.61 3.04 -7.97
N THR A 24 0.67 2.68 -7.83
CA THR A 24 1.58 2.37 -8.94
C THR A 24 2.06 0.93 -8.82
N SER A 25 2.14 0.20 -9.94
CA SER A 25 2.53 -1.22 -9.96
C SER A 25 3.40 -1.50 -11.18
N THR A 26 4.32 -2.46 -11.05
CA THR A 26 5.02 -3.03 -12.22
C THR A 26 4.10 -3.88 -13.11
N ASP A 27 2.94 -4.29 -12.61
CA ASP A 27 1.83 -4.83 -13.41
C ASP A 27 0.89 -3.68 -13.85
N GLY A 28 0.92 -3.35 -15.14
CA GLY A 28 0.11 -2.28 -15.73
C GLY A 28 -1.40 -2.54 -15.69
N ALA A 29 -1.84 -3.81 -15.72
CA ALA A 29 -3.26 -4.16 -15.61
C ALA A 29 -3.77 -3.91 -14.18
N LEU A 30 -2.98 -4.31 -13.17
CA LEU A 30 -3.26 -4.00 -11.77
C LEU A 30 -3.28 -2.50 -11.52
N GLN A 31 -2.27 -1.77 -11.99
CA GLN A 31 -2.18 -0.32 -11.80
C GLN A 31 -3.41 0.39 -12.38
N THR A 32 -3.80 0.04 -13.61
CA THR A 32 -4.94 0.67 -14.27
C THR A 32 -6.22 0.42 -13.50
N GLN A 33 -6.50 -0.83 -13.13
CA GLN A 33 -7.71 -1.16 -12.39
C GLN A 33 -7.73 -0.55 -10.99
N ALA A 34 -6.62 -0.62 -10.25
CA ALA A 34 -6.53 -0.06 -8.90
C ALA A 34 -6.66 1.47 -8.90
N THR A 35 -6.14 2.14 -9.94
CA THR A 35 -6.34 3.59 -10.12
C THR A 35 -7.81 3.92 -10.38
N ASN A 36 -8.49 3.13 -11.21
CA ASN A 36 -9.92 3.31 -11.44
C ASN A 36 -10.73 3.10 -10.15
N ASP A 37 -10.41 2.07 -9.37
CA ASP A 37 -11.08 1.79 -8.09
C ASP A 37 -10.80 2.90 -7.06
N LEU A 38 -9.58 3.45 -7.04
CA LEU A 38 -9.19 4.55 -6.16
C LEU A 38 -9.75 5.91 -6.60
N THR A 39 -10.07 6.13 -7.88
CA THR A 39 -10.46 7.44 -8.43
C THR A 39 -11.90 7.53 -8.92
N GLY A 40 -12.61 6.40 -9.04
CA GLY A 40 -13.97 6.32 -9.56
C GLY A 40 -15.04 7.04 -8.73
N PRO A 41 -16.26 7.23 -9.28
CA PRO A 41 -17.34 7.98 -8.64
C PRO A 41 -17.99 7.31 -7.41
N SER A 42 -17.73 6.03 -7.16
CA SER A 42 -18.20 5.26 -5.99
C SER A 42 -17.04 4.43 -5.42
N LYS A 43 -16.01 5.10 -4.91
CA LYS A 43 -14.75 4.48 -4.47
C LYS A 43 -14.98 3.50 -3.31
N PRO A 44 -14.53 2.23 -3.41
CA PRO A 44 -14.03 1.54 -4.61
C PRO A 44 -15.15 1.07 -5.57
N THR A 45 -15.06 1.44 -6.86
CA THR A 45 -16.08 1.17 -7.90
C THR A 45 -15.84 -0.13 -8.64
N ILE A 46 -16.29 -1.25 -8.07
CA ILE A 46 -16.84 -2.46 -8.73
C ILE A 46 -16.94 -3.52 -7.66
N VAL A 47 -18.13 -4.11 -7.56
CA VAL A 47 -18.64 -4.87 -6.41
C VAL A 47 -18.01 -6.26 -6.37
N CYS A 48 -16.72 -6.34 -6.06
CA CYS A 48 -16.06 -7.61 -5.72
C CYS A 48 -16.53 -8.19 -4.36
N ILE A 49 -17.71 -7.78 -3.88
CA ILE A 49 -18.36 -8.25 -2.68
C ILE A 49 -19.45 -9.24 -3.12
N GLY A 50 -19.11 -10.53 -3.12
CA GLY A 50 -20.07 -11.59 -3.40
C GLY A 50 -21.04 -11.82 -2.23
N THR A 51 -22.20 -12.37 -2.54
CA THR A 51 -23.09 -12.99 -1.54
C THR A 51 -22.75 -14.48 -1.41
N ALA A 52 -23.02 -15.07 -0.24
CA ALA A 52 -22.87 -16.52 -0.08
C ALA A 52 -23.69 -17.26 -1.16
N GLY A 53 -23.05 -18.17 -1.91
CA GLY A 53 -23.67 -18.89 -3.03
C GLY A 53 -23.75 -18.14 -4.36
N GLY A 54 -23.26 -16.89 -4.44
CA GLY A 54 -23.08 -16.17 -5.69
C GLY A 54 -21.82 -16.63 -6.43
N GLY A 55 -21.85 -16.61 -7.77
CA GLY A 55 -20.66 -16.83 -8.60
C GLY A 55 -19.61 -15.73 -8.41
N ALA A 56 -18.40 -15.96 -8.94
CA ALA A 56 -17.32 -14.98 -8.89
C ALA A 56 -17.69 -13.72 -9.69
N LEU A 57 -17.82 -12.57 -9.01
CA LEU A 57 -18.16 -11.28 -9.61
C LEU A 57 -16.95 -10.57 -10.23
N CYS A 58 -15.75 -10.87 -9.73
CA CYS A 58 -14.50 -10.25 -10.17
C CYS A 58 -13.51 -11.32 -10.60
N ASN A 59 -12.77 -11.02 -11.67
CA ASN A 59 -11.58 -11.78 -12.01
C ASN A 59 -10.45 -11.49 -10.99
N PRO A 60 -9.35 -12.27 -10.99
CA PRO A 60 -8.29 -12.12 -10.00
C PRO A 60 -7.67 -10.72 -9.94
N VAL A 61 -7.46 -10.06 -11.09
CA VAL A 61 -6.88 -8.69 -11.16
C VAL A 61 -7.83 -7.68 -10.55
N GLN A 62 -9.12 -7.76 -10.88
CA GLN A 62 -10.15 -6.87 -10.35
C GLN A 62 -10.28 -6.99 -8.82
N LEU A 63 -10.27 -8.22 -8.30
CA LEU A 63 -10.34 -8.44 -6.85
C LEU A 63 -9.09 -7.90 -6.13
N ALA A 64 -7.90 -8.12 -6.70
CA ALA A 64 -6.65 -7.60 -6.13
C ALA A 64 -6.59 -6.08 -6.15
N ALA A 65 -7.00 -5.44 -7.25
CA ALA A 65 -7.08 -3.99 -7.40
C ALA A 65 -8.07 -3.37 -6.41
N PHE A 66 -9.25 -3.97 -6.27
CA PHE A 66 -10.27 -3.55 -5.31
C PHE A 66 -9.76 -3.58 -3.87
N ASP A 67 -9.11 -4.69 -3.48
CA ASP A 67 -8.54 -4.84 -2.14
C ASP A 67 -7.42 -3.84 -1.87
N LEU A 68 -6.56 -3.56 -2.86
CA LEU A 68 -5.51 -2.54 -2.75
C LEU A 68 -6.08 -1.13 -2.60
N ALA A 69 -7.08 -0.76 -3.42
CA ALA A 69 -7.72 0.54 -3.34
C ALA A 69 -8.40 0.74 -1.98
N ARG A 70 -9.15 -0.25 -1.50
CA ARG A 70 -9.80 -0.21 -0.18
C ARG A 70 -8.79 -0.14 0.96
N TRP A 71 -7.69 -0.89 0.85
CA TRP A 71 -6.61 -0.85 1.83
C TRP A 71 -5.92 0.51 1.86
N GLY A 72 -5.61 1.09 0.70
CA GLY A 72 -5.02 2.43 0.58
C GLY A 72 -5.89 3.52 1.20
N VAL A 73 -7.20 3.50 0.96
CA VAL A 73 -8.15 4.41 1.62
C VAL A 73 -8.16 4.24 3.13
N SER A 74 -8.16 2.98 3.62
CA SER A 74 -8.15 2.69 5.05
C SER A 74 -6.84 3.14 5.71
N LEU A 75 -5.71 2.95 5.01
CA LEU A 75 -4.40 3.37 5.48
C LEU A 75 -4.32 4.89 5.61
N ALA A 76 -4.79 5.63 4.58
CA ALA A 76 -4.85 7.09 4.58
C ALA A 76 -5.80 7.66 5.65
N ALA A 77 -6.83 6.91 6.06
CA ALA A 77 -7.71 7.29 7.16
C ALA A 77 -7.09 7.06 8.55
N LEU A 78 -6.15 6.10 8.66
CA LEU A 78 -5.53 5.72 9.93
C LEU A 78 -4.24 6.50 10.22
N LEU A 79 -3.43 6.75 9.19
CA LEU A 79 -2.09 7.29 9.33
C LEU A 79 -1.95 8.64 8.61
N PRO A 80 -1.17 9.57 9.15
CA PRO A 80 -0.86 10.83 8.48
C PRO A 80 0.10 10.63 7.31
N ASN A 81 -0.33 11.00 6.10
CA ASN A 81 0.47 10.92 4.86
C ASN A 81 1.21 9.57 4.66
N PRO A 82 0.51 8.43 4.67
CA PRO A 82 1.16 7.15 4.61
C PRO A 82 1.60 6.82 3.19
N THR A 83 2.74 6.14 3.10
CA THR A 83 3.21 5.46 1.90
C THR A 83 3.43 3.99 2.23
N ALA A 84 2.87 3.09 1.43
CA ALA A 84 3.14 1.66 1.54
C ALA A 84 3.80 1.14 0.27
N THR A 85 4.80 0.28 0.44
CA THR A 85 5.49 -0.42 -0.65
C THR A 85 5.33 -1.91 -0.43
N ILE A 86 4.78 -2.60 -1.42
CA ILE A 86 4.72 -4.06 -1.48
C ILE A 86 5.82 -4.51 -2.44
N ARG A 87 6.69 -5.42 -2.02
CA ARG A 87 7.74 -6.01 -2.85
C ARG A 87 7.58 -7.52 -2.89
N CYS A 88 7.43 -8.07 -4.08
CA CYS A 88 7.30 -9.51 -4.30
C CYS A 88 8.46 -9.97 -5.20
N PRO A 89 9.67 -10.18 -4.66
CA PRO A 89 10.79 -10.63 -5.48
C PRO A 89 10.49 -11.97 -6.14
N PRO A 90 10.93 -12.19 -7.39
CA PRO A 90 10.74 -13.47 -8.06
C PRO A 90 11.42 -14.58 -7.27
N THR A 91 10.68 -15.65 -6.97
CA THR A 91 11.21 -16.83 -6.29
C THR A 91 12.07 -17.64 -7.27
N PRO A 92 13.38 -17.80 -7.03
CA PRO A 92 14.21 -18.66 -7.88
C PRO A 92 13.66 -20.09 -7.87
N GLY A 93 13.37 -20.64 -9.05
CA GLY A 93 12.85 -22.01 -9.20
C GLY A 93 11.32 -22.16 -9.10
N GLY A 94 10.55 -21.07 -9.11
CA GLY A 94 9.08 -21.14 -9.22
C GLY A 94 8.34 -21.53 -7.93
N GLY A 95 9.00 -21.38 -6.78
CA GLY A 95 8.35 -21.52 -5.47
C GLY A 95 7.29 -20.44 -5.21
N PRO A 96 6.45 -20.61 -4.17
CA PRO A 96 5.38 -19.68 -3.85
C PRO A 96 5.91 -18.26 -3.67
N ALA A 97 5.25 -17.29 -4.29
CA ALA A 97 5.66 -15.90 -4.19
C ALA A 97 5.55 -15.41 -2.74
N SER A 98 6.61 -14.76 -2.26
CA SER A 98 6.68 -14.15 -0.94
C SER A 98 6.73 -12.64 -1.09
N CYS A 99 5.81 -11.92 -0.45
CA CYS A 99 5.76 -10.47 -0.53
C CYS A 99 6.05 -9.83 0.83
N THR A 100 6.82 -8.74 0.82
CA THR A 100 7.00 -7.87 1.99
C THR A 100 6.20 -6.60 1.79
N VAL A 101 5.51 -6.17 2.85
CA VAL A 101 4.78 -4.89 2.88
C VAL A 101 5.47 -3.97 3.86
N GLN A 102 6.02 -2.86 3.37
CA GLN A 102 6.60 -1.80 4.19
C GLN A 102 5.68 -0.59 4.19
N ILE A 103 5.24 -0.15 5.36
CA ILE A 103 4.42 1.05 5.54
C ILE A 103 5.29 2.10 6.23
N ALA A 104 5.27 3.35 5.75
CA ALA A 104 5.90 4.50 6.38
C ALA A 104 4.90 5.67 6.46
N TRP A 105 4.97 6.47 7.52
CA TRP A 105 4.13 7.66 7.71
C TRP A 105 4.90 8.76 8.45
N ILE A 106 4.37 9.98 8.44
CA ILE A 106 4.97 11.14 9.10
C ILE A 106 4.13 11.55 10.30
N GLU A 107 4.64 11.38 11.50
CA GLU A 107 3.96 11.88 12.71
C GLU A 107 4.26 13.38 12.92
N GLN A 108 3.26 14.14 13.37
CA GLN A 108 3.48 15.53 13.80
C GLN A 108 3.96 15.55 15.24
N ALA A 109 5.02 16.32 15.52
CA ALA A 109 5.52 16.52 16.87
C ALA A 109 4.52 17.34 17.70
N VAL A 110 3.97 16.73 18.76
CA VAL A 110 3.21 17.46 19.79
C VAL A 110 4.25 18.05 20.76
N SER A 111 4.56 19.34 20.57
CA SER A 111 5.40 20.20 21.43
C SER A 111 6.69 19.60 22.00
N VAL A 112 7.78 19.70 21.24
CA VAL A 112 9.15 19.68 21.80
C VAL A 112 9.53 21.09 22.28
N ASN A 113 10.21 21.20 23.42
CA ASN A 113 10.72 22.49 23.87
C ASN A 113 11.84 22.95 22.92
N GLN A 114 12.02 24.27 22.75
CA GLN A 114 12.93 24.83 21.73
C GLN A 114 14.39 24.28 21.78
N GLN A 115 14.83 23.77 22.94
CA GLN A 115 16.14 23.10 23.10
C GLN A 115 16.24 21.75 22.38
N GLU A 116 15.15 20.99 22.24
CA GLU A 116 15.12 19.69 21.56
C GLU A 116 14.98 19.86 20.03
N ALA A 117 14.32 20.93 19.58
CA ALA A 117 14.21 21.28 18.16
C ALA A 117 15.58 21.58 17.52
N ALA A 118 16.50 22.21 18.25
CA ALA A 118 17.84 22.53 17.77
C ALA A 118 18.74 21.29 17.60
N ALA A 119 18.48 20.20 18.33
CA ALA A 119 19.24 18.94 18.23
C ALA A 119 18.81 18.05 17.04
N THR A 120 17.70 18.40 16.36
CA THR A 120 17.04 17.53 15.36
C THR A 120 17.51 17.77 13.91
N VAL A 121 18.48 18.67 13.68
CA VAL A 121 18.94 19.09 12.34
C VAL A 121 19.71 18.00 11.56
N ASN A 122 20.00 16.85 12.17
CA ASN A 122 20.80 15.77 11.54
C ASN A 122 20.02 14.51 11.09
N GLN A 123 18.68 14.55 10.99
CA GLN A 123 17.92 13.43 10.42
C GLN A 123 17.53 13.66 8.97
N THR A 124 18.42 13.21 8.10
CA THR A 124 18.23 13.10 6.66
C THR A 124 17.10 12.09 6.35
N LEU A 125 16.06 12.59 5.68
CA LEU A 125 15.00 11.93 4.86
C LEU A 125 13.73 11.38 5.53
N CYS A 126 12.64 12.18 5.45
CA CYS A 126 11.25 11.74 5.16
C CYS A 126 10.36 12.78 4.42
N ASP A 127 10.93 13.90 3.96
CA ASP A 127 10.31 14.87 3.04
C ASP A 127 11.47 15.64 2.38
N ASN A 128 11.36 15.96 1.09
CA ASN A 128 12.32 16.82 0.38
C ASN A 128 12.19 18.31 0.77
N ASN A 129 11.24 18.67 1.65
CA ASN A 129 10.89 20.06 1.97
C ASN A 129 11.53 20.63 3.25
N ASN A 130 12.65 20.08 3.73
CA ASN A 130 13.49 20.72 4.76
C ASN A 130 12.74 21.11 6.06
N LYS A 131 11.69 20.35 6.43
CA LYS A 131 10.99 20.49 7.71
C LYS A 131 11.62 19.54 8.74
N PRO A 132 11.80 19.97 10.00
CA PRO A 132 12.32 19.08 11.04
C PRO A 132 11.31 17.95 11.28
N LEU A 133 11.64 16.75 10.80
CA LEU A 133 10.81 15.56 10.91
C LEU A 133 11.23 14.78 12.15
N PHE A 134 10.30 14.60 13.09
CA PHE A 134 10.44 13.63 14.15
C PHE A 134 10.08 12.26 13.58
N GLN A 135 11.07 11.35 13.59
CA GLN A 135 10.97 9.90 13.44
C GLN A 135 10.09 9.39 12.28
N CYS A 136 10.68 8.58 11.41
CA CYS A 136 9.96 7.90 10.33
C CYS A 136 9.64 6.47 10.74
N PRO A 137 8.54 6.21 11.45
CA PRO A 137 8.17 4.85 11.78
C PRO A 137 7.95 4.04 10.50
N SER A 138 8.43 2.81 10.52
CA SER A 138 8.16 1.84 9.47
C SER A 138 7.68 0.53 10.07
N TYR A 139 6.73 -0.12 9.40
CA TYR A 139 6.21 -1.42 9.79
C TYR A 139 6.34 -2.38 8.62
N MET A 140 6.93 -3.56 8.87
CA MET A 140 7.08 -4.62 7.87
C MET A 140 6.20 -5.81 8.23
N VAL A 141 5.35 -6.22 7.28
CA VAL A 141 4.58 -7.47 7.36
C VAL A 141 5.03 -8.42 6.28
N TYR A 142 5.22 -9.67 6.68
CA TYR A 142 5.44 -10.77 5.76
C TYR A 142 4.09 -11.43 5.42
N VAL A 143 3.82 -11.64 4.14
CA VAL A 143 2.59 -12.27 3.67
C VAL A 143 2.95 -13.48 2.81
N GLU A 144 2.55 -14.66 3.28
CA GLU A 144 2.54 -15.90 2.49
C GLU A 144 1.15 -16.09 1.88
N PRO A 145 1.04 -16.65 0.66
CA PRO A 145 -0.24 -16.92 0.02
C PRO A 145 -1.15 -17.81 0.87
#